data_AF-A0A923WIH1-F1
#
_entry.id   AF-A0A923WIH1-F1
#
_cell.length_a   1.000
_cell.length_b   1.000
_cell.length_c   1.000
_cell.angle_alpha   90.00
_cell.angle_beta   90.00
_cell.angle_gamma   90.00
#
_symmetry.space_group_name_H-M   'P 1'
#
loop_
_entity.id
_entity.type
_entity.pdbx_description
1 polymer ?
#
loop_
_entity_poly.entity_id
_entity_poly.type
_entity_poly.pdbx_seq_one_letter_code
_entity_poly.pdbx_strand_id
1 'polypeptide(L)'
;VGLEFAFFFKGFTLSFQPNYRRECYSYSNEYQWTDTSDASNFLQLTFNQEVRLDYIELPLFVKYDILHGGLRPFVQAGFYYGILNSATKHLVVTGTDNASGNSRNFTQQDDVIGATDLFIKSSIGAAFGAGCSYKLGNVRLVLDATYRIGLNNITNVQNRYTSNSLAGAGDVSDDLKLNNITFSFGILFPMKFLTSPAYKAVD
;
A
#
# COMPACT_ATOMS: atom_id res chain seq x y z
N VAL A 1 9.37 -1.23 6.73
CA VAL A 1 10.56 -0.65 7.42
C VAL A 1 11.29 0.23 6.43
N GLY A 2 11.81 1.38 6.86
CA GLY A 2 12.46 2.35 5.97
C GLY A 2 13.63 3.05 6.65
N LEU A 3 14.37 3.80 5.85
CA LEU A 3 15.42 4.71 6.29
C LEU A 3 14.97 6.13 5.99
N GLU A 4 15.46 7.10 6.76
CA GLU A 4 15.26 8.52 6.48
C GLU A 4 16.61 9.23 6.42
N PHE A 5 16.88 9.88 5.29
CA PHE A 5 17.97 10.81 5.11
C PHE A 5 17.41 12.23 5.07
N ALA A 6 17.71 13.01 6.10
CA ALA A 6 17.18 14.35 6.27
C ALA A 6 18.30 15.40 6.23
N PHE A 7 18.11 16.43 5.42
CA PHE A 7 18.95 17.62 5.36
C PHE A 7 18.14 18.84 5.79
N PHE A 8 18.56 19.46 6.89
CA PHE A 8 17.92 20.65 7.45
C PHE A 8 18.60 21.93 6.95
N PHE A 9 17.81 22.86 6.42
CA PHE A 9 18.26 24.17 6.00
C PHE A 9 17.19 25.23 6.29
N LYS A 10 17.51 26.16 7.20
CA LYS A 10 16.72 27.37 7.51
C LYS A 10 15.21 27.11 7.69
N GLY A 11 14.84 26.14 8.54
CA GLY A 11 13.44 25.81 8.85
C GLY A 11 12.77 24.83 7.87
N PHE A 12 13.43 24.51 6.76
CA PHE A 12 13.01 23.45 5.85
C PHE A 12 13.86 22.19 6.06
N THR A 13 13.24 21.03 5.94
CA THR A 13 13.93 19.75 5.91
C THR A 13 13.63 19.05 4.59
N LEU A 14 14.66 18.80 3.80
CA LEU A 14 14.57 17.87 2.68
C LEU A 14 14.76 16.45 3.21
N SER A 15 13.83 15.55 2.95
CA SER A 15 13.81 14.21 3.51
C SER A 15 13.61 13.17 2.43
N PHE A 16 14.57 12.27 2.27
CA PHE A 16 14.49 11.11 1.39
C PHE A 16 14.27 9.85 2.24
N GLN A 17 13.15 9.15 2.02
CA GLN A 17 12.70 8.08 2.94
C GLN A 17 12.54 6.72 2.24
N PRO A 18 13.62 6.12 1.69
CA PRO A 18 13.50 4.86 0.98
C PRO A 18 12.97 3.76 1.92
N ASN A 19 11.97 3.03 1.46
CA ASN A 19 11.29 2.03 2.28
C ASN A 19 10.76 0.85 1.45
N TYR A 20 10.56 -0.27 2.14
CA TYR A 20 9.82 -1.41 1.59
C TYR A 20 8.39 -1.38 2.09
N ARG A 21 7.42 -1.30 1.17
CA ARG A 21 5.99 -1.18 1.45
C ARG A 21 5.25 -2.39 0.89
N ARG A 22 4.52 -3.09 1.77
CA ARG A 22 3.52 -4.07 1.38
C ARG A 22 2.15 -3.46 1.48
N GLU A 23 1.37 -3.55 0.42
CA GLU A 23 -0.04 -3.22 0.41
C GLU A 23 -0.87 -4.48 0.25
N CYS A 24 -1.91 -4.58 1.06
CA CYS A 24 -2.87 -5.66 0.98
C CYS A 24 -4.26 -5.07 0.79
N TYR A 25 -5.00 -5.58 -0.17
CA TYR A 25 -6.42 -5.29 -0.30
C TYR A 25 -7.18 -6.58 -0.58
N SER A 26 -8.42 -6.62 -0.14
CA SER A 26 -9.32 -7.74 -0.34
C SER A 26 -10.63 -7.26 -0.93
N TYR A 27 -11.24 -8.11 -1.73
CA TYR A 27 -12.57 -7.88 -2.28
C TYR A 27 -13.28 -9.21 -2.47
N SER A 28 -14.61 -9.15 -2.53
CA SER A 28 -15.46 -10.30 -2.70
C SER A 28 -16.45 -10.04 -3.83
N ASN A 29 -16.65 -11.03 -4.69
CA ASN A 29 -17.67 -11.00 -5.73
C ASN A 29 -18.66 -12.13 -5.50
N GLU A 30 -19.94 -11.83 -5.62
CA GLU A 30 -21.00 -12.81 -5.51
C GLU A 30 -21.72 -12.93 -6.86
N TYR A 31 -21.82 -14.16 -7.35
CA TYR A 31 -22.55 -14.50 -8.56
C TYR A 31 -23.68 -15.44 -8.20
N GLN A 32 -24.87 -15.14 -8.69
CA GLN A 32 -26.02 -16.03 -8.55
C GLN A 32 -26.60 -16.28 -9.93
N TRP A 33 -26.70 -17.56 -10.28
CA TRP A 33 -27.53 -18.02 -11.38
C TRP A 33 -28.82 -18.61 -10.81
N THR A 34 -29.95 -18.31 -11.45
CA THR A 34 -31.27 -18.86 -11.11
C THR A 34 -31.95 -19.32 -12.39
N ASP A 35 -32.60 -20.47 -12.35
CA ASP A 35 -33.43 -20.92 -13.47
C ASP A 35 -34.63 -19.97 -13.65
N THR A 36 -34.90 -19.60 -14.91
CA THR A 36 -36.03 -18.73 -15.29
C THR A 36 -37.39 -19.40 -15.05
N SER A 37 -37.42 -20.73 -15.05
CA SER A 37 -38.64 -21.55 -14.95
C SER A 37 -38.92 -21.99 -13.52
N ASP A 38 -37.88 -22.11 -12.69
CA ASP A 38 -37.97 -22.55 -11.30
C ASP A 38 -36.93 -21.83 -10.42
N ALA A 39 -37.38 -20.85 -9.66
CA ALA A 39 -36.53 -20.06 -8.76
C ALA A 39 -35.90 -20.88 -7.61
N SER A 40 -36.33 -22.13 -7.38
CA SER A 40 -35.68 -23.01 -6.42
C SER A 40 -34.38 -23.62 -6.94
N ASN A 41 -34.17 -23.64 -8.26
CA ASN A 41 -32.91 -24.05 -8.89
C ASN A 41 -31.98 -22.85 -9.00
N PHE A 42 -30.97 -22.79 -8.15
CA PHE A 42 -29.98 -21.73 -8.16
C PHE A 42 -28.56 -22.26 -7.93
N LEU A 43 -27.59 -21.52 -8.43
CA LEU A 43 -26.17 -21.69 -8.13
C LEU A 43 -25.64 -20.36 -7.62
N GLN A 44 -25.14 -20.34 -6.39
CA GLN A 44 -24.51 -19.18 -5.78
C GLN A 44 -23.01 -19.44 -5.67
N LEU A 45 -22.20 -18.50 -6.11
CA LEU A 45 -20.75 -18.53 -6.04
C LEU A 45 -20.25 -17.25 -5.36
N THR A 46 -19.35 -17.39 -4.41
CA THR A 46 -18.66 -16.29 -3.75
C THR A 46 -17.17 -16.45 -3.98
N PHE A 47 -16.57 -15.44 -4.60
CA PHE A 47 -15.13 -15.36 -4.87
C PHE A 47 -14.53 -14.38 -3.88
N ASN A 48 -13.76 -14.87 -2.92
CA ASN A 48 -13.01 -14.04 -1.98
C ASN A 48 -11.57 -13.93 -2.45
N GLN A 49 -11.11 -12.69 -2.60
CA GLN A 49 -9.82 -12.40 -3.20
C GLN A 49 -8.98 -11.53 -2.27
N GLU A 50 -7.74 -11.93 -2.01
CA GLU A 50 -6.75 -11.13 -1.29
C GLU A 50 -5.55 -10.88 -2.20
N VAL A 51 -5.25 -9.61 -2.45
CA VAL A 51 -4.13 -9.19 -3.28
C VAL A 51 -3.07 -8.57 -2.39
N ARG A 52 -1.82 -8.98 -2.58
CA ARG A 52 -0.65 -8.41 -1.93
C ARG A 52 0.28 -7.82 -2.97
N LEU A 53 0.65 -6.56 -2.80
CA LEU A 53 1.57 -5.81 -3.65
C LEU A 53 2.77 -5.38 -2.83
N ASP A 54 3.95 -5.74 -3.27
CA ASP A 54 5.22 -5.38 -2.63
C ASP A 54 5.96 -4.34 -3.46
N TYR A 55 6.18 -3.16 -2.90
CA TYR A 55 6.87 -2.03 -3.53
C TYR A 55 8.15 -1.66 -2.81
N ILE A 56 9.18 -1.34 -3.58
CA ILE A 56 10.32 -0.53 -3.13
C ILE A 56 9.96 0.93 -3.43
N GLU A 57 9.78 1.73 -2.38
CA GLU A 57 9.41 3.13 -2.52
C GLU A 57 10.59 4.07 -2.30
N LEU A 58 10.66 5.09 -3.15
CA LEU A 58 11.63 6.17 -3.12
C LEU A 58 10.91 7.51 -2.96
N PRO A 59 10.39 7.82 -1.76
CA PRO A 59 9.71 9.09 -1.49
C PRO A 59 10.69 10.22 -1.18
N LEU A 60 10.36 11.40 -1.67
CA LEU A 60 11.06 12.65 -1.40
C LEU A 60 10.07 13.66 -0.83
N PHE A 61 10.37 14.19 0.34
CA PHE A 61 9.54 15.12 1.09
C PHE A 61 10.28 16.42 1.38
N VAL A 62 9.53 17.52 1.34
CA VAL A 62 9.91 18.79 1.95
C VAL A 62 9.07 18.94 3.21
N LYS A 63 9.73 19.07 4.37
CA LYS A 63 9.10 19.34 5.66
C LYS A 63 9.34 20.79 6.06
N TYR A 64 8.34 21.41 6.66
CA TYR A 64 8.42 22.75 7.23
C TYR A 64 8.06 22.71 8.71
N ASP A 65 9.01 23.12 9.56
CA ASP A 65 8.83 23.18 11.01
C ASP A 65 8.00 24.43 11.37
N ILE A 66 6.82 24.24 11.97
CA ILE A 66 5.92 25.35 12.35
C ILE A 66 6.46 26.07 13.59
N LEU A 67 6.88 25.31 14.59
CA LEU A 67 7.40 25.83 15.85
C LEU A 67 8.82 25.34 16.08
N HIS A 68 9.65 26.23 16.62
CA HIS A 68 11.02 25.95 17.00
C HIS A 68 11.08 25.72 18.52
N GLY A 69 11.51 24.53 18.95
CA GLY A 69 11.52 24.16 20.37
C GLY A 69 11.89 22.70 20.61
N GLY A 70 11.56 22.20 21.81
CA GLY A 70 11.75 20.79 22.19
C GLY A 70 10.78 19.85 21.48
N LEU A 71 9.52 20.30 21.32
CA LEU A 71 8.53 19.71 20.42
C LEU A 71 8.44 20.59 19.17
N ARG A 72 8.66 20.00 18.00
CA ARG A 72 8.63 20.67 16.70
C ARG A 72 7.57 20.01 15.83
N PRO A 73 6.33 20.55 15.83
CA PRO A 73 5.33 20.20 14.84
C PRO A 73 5.80 20.62 13.45
N PHE A 74 5.57 19.76 12.46
CA PHE A 74 5.93 20.01 11.08
C PHE A 74 4.80 19.58 10.15
N VAL A 75 4.76 20.21 8.98
CA VAL A 75 3.99 19.74 7.83
C VAL A 75 4.95 19.25 6.77
N GLN A 76 4.52 18.26 5.99
CA GLN A 76 5.33 17.71 4.92
C GLN A 76 4.52 17.53 3.65
N ALA A 77 5.17 17.75 2.51
CA ALA A 77 4.61 17.48 1.19
C ALA A 77 5.71 16.95 0.27
N GLY A 78 5.34 16.09 -0.66
CA GLY A 78 6.32 15.39 -1.48
C GLY A 78 5.71 14.49 -2.53
N PHE A 79 6.59 13.78 -3.22
CA PHE A 79 6.24 12.79 -4.23
C PHE A 79 6.91 11.47 -3.89
N TYR A 80 6.32 10.38 -4.36
CA TYR A 80 6.91 9.05 -4.26
C TYR A 80 6.92 8.36 -5.60
N TYR A 81 7.97 7.56 -5.78
CA TYR A 81 8.11 6.62 -6.88
C TYR A 81 8.27 5.22 -6.30
N GLY A 82 7.31 4.34 -6.57
CA GLY A 82 7.28 2.95 -6.16
C GLY A 82 7.66 2.04 -7.32
N ILE A 83 8.51 1.06 -7.05
CA ILE A 83 8.90 0.00 -7.98
C ILE A 83 8.28 -1.31 -7.48
N LEU A 84 7.40 -1.92 -8.28
CA LEU A 84 6.77 -3.19 -7.95
C LEU A 84 7.83 -4.30 -7.96
N ASN A 85 8.02 -4.94 -6.80
CA ASN A 85 8.92 -6.06 -6.62
C ASN A 85 8.19 -7.41 -6.77
N SER A 86 6.97 -7.52 -6.23
CA SER A 86 6.17 -8.75 -6.29
C SER A 86 4.67 -8.43 -6.20
N ALA A 87 3.84 -9.21 -6.89
CA ALA A 87 2.40 -9.23 -6.65
C ALA A 87 1.87 -10.66 -6.58
N THR A 88 1.07 -10.94 -5.57
CA THR A 88 0.45 -12.26 -5.36
C THR A 88 -1.04 -12.09 -5.11
N LYS A 89 -1.83 -13.01 -5.65
CA LYS A 89 -3.28 -13.06 -5.47
C LYS A 89 -3.67 -14.39 -4.86
N HIS A 90 -4.42 -14.33 -3.78
CA HIS A 90 -5.04 -15.48 -3.12
C HIS A 90 -6.52 -15.50 -3.52
N LEU A 91 -6.99 -16.63 -4.05
CA LEU A 91 -8.38 -16.81 -4.46
C LEU A 91 -9.01 -17.98 -3.70
N VAL A 92 -10.15 -17.72 -3.07
CA VAL A 92 -10.99 -18.71 -2.40
C VAL A 92 -12.38 -18.68 -3.03
N VAL A 93 -12.86 -19.82 -3.53
CA VAL A 93 -14.20 -19.92 -4.14
C VAL A 93 -15.08 -20.79 -3.26
N THR A 94 -16.19 -20.24 -2.81
CA THR A 94 -17.23 -20.98 -2.07
C THR A 94 -18.53 -20.92 -2.84
N GLY A 95 -19.39 -21.93 -2.72
CA GLY A 95 -20.68 -21.88 -3.38
C GLY A 95 -21.71 -22.86 -2.84
N THR A 96 -22.95 -22.60 -3.22
CA THR A 96 -24.13 -23.41 -2.93
C THR A 96 -24.78 -23.78 -4.26
N ASP A 97 -24.81 -25.07 -4.58
CA ASP A 97 -25.51 -25.60 -5.75
C ASP A 97 -26.82 -26.24 -5.28
N ASN A 98 -27.95 -25.70 -5.74
CA ASN A 98 -29.28 -26.28 -5.55
C ASN A 98 -29.93 -26.71 -6.88
N ALA A 99 -29.19 -26.63 -7.99
CA ALA A 99 -29.66 -26.98 -9.33
C ALA A 99 -29.36 -28.45 -9.70
N SER A 100 -28.41 -29.11 -9.02
CA SER A 100 -28.06 -30.52 -9.24
C SER A 100 -28.97 -31.54 -8.53
N GLY A 101 -30.15 -31.11 -8.08
CA GLY A 101 -31.17 -31.97 -7.47
C GLY A 101 -31.00 -32.21 -5.96
N ASN A 102 -29.94 -31.69 -5.33
CA ASN A 102 -29.78 -31.58 -3.87
C ASN A 102 -28.94 -30.33 -3.54
N SER A 103 -29.31 -29.61 -2.48
CA SER A 103 -28.50 -28.49 -1.98
C SER A 103 -27.14 -28.99 -1.48
N ARG A 104 -26.05 -28.54 -2.10
CA ARG A 104 -24.68 -28.87 -1.72
C ARG A 104 -23.84 -27.62 -1.62
N ASN A 105 -23.18 -27.45 -0.48
CA ASN A 105 -22.14 -26.45 -0.32
C ASN A 105 -20.81 -27.03 -0.75
N PHE A 106 -20.00 -26.22 -1.42
CA PHE A 106 -18.63 -26.57 -1.78
C PHE A 106 -17.67 -25.42 -1.50
N THR A 107 -16.41 -25.78 -1.31
CA THR A 107 -15.29 -24.85 -1.19
C THR A 107 -14.18 -25.40 -2.08
N GLN A 108 -13.80 -24.61 -3.08
CA GLN A 108 -12.65 -24.93 -3.92
C GLN A 108 -11.37 -24.60 -3.16
N GLN A 109 -10.32 -25.36 -3.44
CA GLN A 109 -9.03 -25.20 -2.78
C GLN A 109 -8.42 -23.81 -3.02
N ASP A 110 -7.83 -23.25 -1.97
CA ASP A 110 -7.08 -21.99 -2.02
C ASP A 110 -5.95 -22.06 -3.05
N ASP A 111 -5.98 -21.14 -4.01
CA ASP A 111 -4.91 -20.99 -4.99
C ASP A 111 -4.14 -19.69 -4.77
N VAL A 112 -2.80 -19.78 -4.85
CA VAL A 112 -1.90 -18.63 -4.75
C VAL A 112 -1.27 -18.40 -6.12
N ILE A 113 -1.78 -17.38 -6.81
CA ILE A 113 -1.42 -17.09 -8.19
C ILE A 113 -0.46 -15.90 -8.20
N GLY A 114 0.69 -16.08 -8.87
CA GLY A 114 1.60 -14.98 -9.17
C GLY A 114 0.91 -13.98 -10.11
N ALA A 115 0.76 -12.74 -9.66
CA ALA A 115 -0.03 -11.72 -10.33
C ALA A 115 0.81 -10.53 -10.81
N THR A 116 2.14 -10.61 -10.74
CA THR A 116 3.07 -9.52 -11.07
C THR A 116 2.82 -8.92 -12.46
N ASP A 117 2.49 -9.75 -13.45
CA ASP A 117 2.26 -9.28 -14.82
C ASP A 117 0.93 -8.52 -15.02
N LEU A 118 0.00 -8.65 -14.06
CA LEU A 118 -1.29 -7.94 -14.05
C LEU A 118 -1.16 -6.49 -13.55
N PHE A 119 -0.03 -6.14 -12.94
CA PHE A 119 0.24 -4.81 -12.41
C PHE A 119 1.40 -4.15 -13.16
N ILE A 120 1.37 -2.82 -13.24
CA ILE A 120 2.51 -2.08 -13.81
C ILE A 120 3.66 -2.01 -12.81
N LYS A 121 4.89 -1.93 -13.32
CA LYS A 121 6.09 -1.91 -12.47
C LYS A 121 6.28 -0.61 -11.70
N SER A 122 5.61 0.47 -12.09
CA SER A 122 5.79 1.81 -11.52
C SER A 122 4.51 2.29 -10.84
N SER A 123 4.64 2.79 -9.61
CA SER A 123 3.59 3.53 -8.90
C SER A 123 4.10 4.94 -8.63
N ILE A 124 3.36 5.96 -9.05
CA ILE A 124 3.75 7.36 -8.87
C ILE A 124 2.64 8.04 -8.10
N GLY A 125 3.02 8.82 -7.09
CA GLY A 125 2.04 9.58 -6.34
C GLY A 125 2.58 10.80 -5.64
N ALA A 126 1.65 11.61 -5.17
CA ALA A 126 1.91 12.72 -4.27
C ALA A 126 1.56 12.31 -2.84
N ALA A 127 2.20 12.94 -1.87
CA ALA A 127 1.95 12.69 -0.48
C ALA A 127 2.06 13.98 0.33
N PHE A 128 1.16 14.18 1.28
CA PHE A 128 1.20 15.30 2.20
C PHE A 128 0.78 14.83 3.59
N GLY A 129 1.33 15.45 4.61
CA GLY A 129 1.15 15.00 5.97
C GLY A 129 1.54 16.04 7.00
N ALA A 130 1.29 15.70 8.24
CA ALA A 130 1.71 16.48 9.38
C ALA A 130 2.24 15.54 10.46
N GLY A 131 3.16 16.04 11.27
CA GLY A 131 3.77 15.27 12.33
C GLY A 131 4.37 16.16 13.39
N CYS A 132 4.96 15.54 14.39
CA CYS A 132 5.75 16.21 15.39
C CYS A 132 7.06 15.48 15.59
N SER A 133 8.10 16.25 15.87
CA SER A 133 9.39 15.72 16.27
C SER A 133 9.76 16.21 17.66
N TYR A 134 10.27 15.31 18.49
CA TYR A 134 10.64 15.59 19.87
C TYR A 134 12.13 15.33 20.08
N LYS A 135 12.86 16.35 20.55
CA LYS A 135 14.30 16.25 20.86
C LYS A 135 14.46 15.55 22.21
N LEU A 136 14.90 14.29 22.20
CA LEU A 136 15.19 13.52 23.40
C LEU A 136 16.71 13.33 23.52
N GLY A 137 17.38 14.26 24.20
CA GLY A 137 18.84 14.26 24.35
C GLY A 137 19.55 14.34 23.00
N ASN A 138 20.21 13.25 22.60
CA ASN A 138 20.99 13.16 21.36
C ASN A 138 20.22 12.57 20.18
N VAL A 139 18.98 12.12 20.38
CA VAL A 139 18.12 11.56 19.32
C VAL A 139 16.88 12.42 19.15
N ARG A 140 16.24 12.30 17.99
CA ARG A 140 14.95 12.95 17.72
C ARG A 140 13.91 11.87 17.43
N LEU A 141 12.88 11.82 18.25
CA LEU A 141 11.70 10.98 17.97
C LEU A 141 10.83 11.72 16.96
N VAL A 142 10.26 10.99 16.00
CA VAL A 142 9.38 11.52 14.96
C VAL A 142 8.11 10.71 14.94
N LEU A 143 6.98 11.39 14.93
CA LEU A 143 5.68 10.81 14.69
C LEU A 143 4.99 11.60 13.60
N ASP A 144 4.49 10.93 12.57
CA ASP A 144 3.77 11.60 11.48
C ASP A 144 2.60 10.77 10.94
N ALA A 145 1.65 11.51 10.38
CA ALA A 145 0.54 10.99 9.60
C ALA A 145 0.61 11.60 8.20
N THR A 146 0.65 10.74 7.19
CA THR A 146 0.81 11.13 5.78
C THR A 146 -0.29 10.54 4.94
N TYR A 147 -1.03 11.38 4.24
CA TYR A 147 -1.96 10.96 3.19
C TYR A 147 -1.24 10.85 1.86
N ARG A 148 -1.40 9.71 1.19
CA ARG A 148 -0.80 9.42 -0.11
C ARG A 148 -1.90 9.31 -1.17
N ILE A 149 -1.66 9.96 -2.30
CA ILE A 149 -2.53 9.95 -3.46
C ILE A 149 -1.78 9.30 -4.62
N GLY A 150 -2.29 8.18 -5.12
CA GLY A 150 -1.81 7.54 -6.34
C GLY A 150 -2.23 8.34 -7.57
N LEU A 151 -1.26 8.74 -8.39
CA LEU A 151 -1.51 9.55 -9.58
C LEU A 151 -1.73 8.68 -10.84
N ASN A 152 -1.18 7.47 -10.87
CA ASN A 152 -1.31 6.54 -11.99
C ASN A 152 -2.17 5.31 -11.65
N ASN A 153 -2.74 4.70 -12.69
CA ASN A 153 -3.36 3.38 -12.58
C ASN A 153 -2.26 2.33 -12.35
N ILE A 154 -2.44 1.46 -11.37
CA ILE A 154 -1.49 0.39 -11.07
C ILE A 154 -1.78 -0.92 -11.82
N THR A 155 -2.94 -1.06 -12.47
CA THR A 155 -3.25 -2.25 -13.27
C THR A 155 -2.68 -2.15 -14.68
N ASN A 156 -2.19 -3.27 -15.20
CA ASN A 156 -1.67 -3.36 -16.55
C ASN A 156 -2.81 -3.66 -17.53
N VAL A 157 -3.28 -2.62 -18.23
CA VAL A 157 -4.40 -2.70 -19.18
C VAL A 157 -4.15 -3.74 -20.29
N GLN A 158 -2.90 -3.91 -20.73
CA GLN A 158 -2.56 -4.85 -21.80
C GLN A 158 -2.58 -6.30 -21.33
N ASN A 159 -2.18 -6.54 -20.08
CA ASN A 159 -2.01 -7.88 -19.54
C ASN A 159 -3.16 -8.36 -18.66
N ARG A 160 -4.22 -7.56 -18.46
CA ARG A 160 -5.34 -7.89 -17.54
C ARG A 160 -6.07 -9.20 -17.85
N TYR A 161 -5.96 -9.72 -19.07
CA TYR A 161 -6.58 -10.99 -19.51
C TYR A 161 -5.58 -12.15 -19.63
N THR A 162 -4.30 -11.94 -19.32
CA THR A 162 -3.24 -12.93 -19.60
C THR A 162 -3.18 -14.07 -18.59
N SER A 163 -3.74 -13.89 -17.39
CA SER A 163 -3.80 -14.95 -16.38
C SER A 163 -5.01 -15.86 -16.64
N ASN A 164 -4.76 -17.01 -17.25
CA ASN A 164 -5.81 -17.94 -17.67
C ASN A 164 -6.66 -18.50 -16.51
N SER A 165 -6.05 -18.70 -15.32
CA SER A 165 -6.78 -19.18 -14.13
C SER A 165 -7.72 -18.14 -13.52
N LEU A 166 -7.36 -16.85 -13.60
CA LEU A 166 -8.19 -15.75 -13.09
C LEU A 166 -9.22 -15.28 -14.12
N ALA A 167 -8.82 -15.17 -15.39
CA ALA A 167 -9.73 -14.80 -16.48
C ALA A 167 -10.82 -15.86 -16.71
N GLY A 168 -10.48 -17.15 -16.59
CA GLY A 168 -11.45 -18.24 -16.62
C GLY A 168 -12.47 -18.22 -15.46
N ALA A 169 -12.11 -17.57 -14.35
CA ALA A 169 -12.99 -17.34 -13.20
C ALA A 169 -13.81 -16.04 -13.30
N GLY A 170 -13.72 -15.31 -14.43
CA GLY A 170 -14.41 -14.04 -14.63
C GLY A 170 -13.79 -12.86 -13.85
N ASP A 171 -12.59 -13.05 -13.30
CA ASP A 171 -11.92 -12.08 -12.46
C ASP A 171 -10.87 -11.29 -13.26
N VAL A 172 -11.27 -10.07 -13.64
CA VAL A 172 -10.44 -9.11 -14.40
C VAL A 172 -10.32 -7.85 -13.57
N SER A 173 -9.08 -7.42 -13.31
CA SER A 173 -8.82 -6.22 -12.51
C SER A 173 -9.12 -4.95 -13.32
N ASP A 174 -9.97 -4.09 -12.74
CA ASP A 174 -10.28 -2.77 -13.28
C ASP A 174 -9.14 -1.77 -13.01
N ASP A 175 -9.31 -0.51 -13.42
CA ASP A 175 -8.35 0.55 -13.15
C ASP A 175 -8.31 0.87 -11.64
N LEU A 176 -7.16 0.60 -11.01
CA LEU A 176 -6.96 0.79 -9.57
C LEU A 176 -6.01 1.95 -9.30
N LYS A 177 -6.42 2.82 -8.37
CA LYS A 177 -5.58 3.86 -7.79
C LYS A 177 -5.46 3.65 -6.29
N LEU A 178 -4.25 3.70 -5.78
CA LEU A 178 -3.97 3.47 -4.38
C LEU A 178 -3.93 4.80 -3.62
N ASN A 179 -4.84 4.97 -2.67
CA ASN A 179 -4.84 6.08 -1.73
C ASN A 179 -4.81 5.52 -0.32
N ASN A 180 -3.92 6.03 0.53
CA ASN A 180 -3.81 5.53 1.90
C ASN A 180 -3.40 6.63 2.88
N ILE A 181 -3.67 6.37 4.16
CA ILE A 181 -3.14 7.14 5.28
C ILE A 181 -2.06 6.27 5.93
N THR A 182 -0.85 6.80 6.01
CA THR A 182 0.29 6.15 6.67
C THR A 182 0.54 6.81 8.00
N PHE A 183 0.62 6.01 9.07
CA PHE A 183 1.14 6.45 10.36
C PHE A 183 2.57 5.93 10.52
N SER A 184 3.43 6.80 11.01
CA SER A 184 4.87 6.58 11.04
C SER A 184 5.43 6.98 12.41
N PHE A 185 6.31 6.13 12.95
CA PHE A 185 7.09 6.39 14.14
C PHE A 185 8.55 6.09 13.83
N GLY A 186 9.43 7.06 14.09
CA GLY A 186 10.84 6.97 13.74
C GLY A 186 11.76 7.58 14.80
N ILE A 187 13.02 7.17 14.73
CA ILE A 187 14.11 7.73 15.54
C ILE A 187 15.18 8.24 14.58
N LEU A 188 15.46 9.54 14.65
CA LEU A 188 16.49 10.19 13.85
C LEU A 188 17.76 10.40 14.67
N PHE A 189 18.87 9.94 14.10
CA PHE A 189 20.21 10.13 14.65
C PHE A 189 20.92 11.26 13.89
N PRO A 190 21.19 12.41 14.53
CA PRO A 190 21.98 13.46 13.91
C PRO A 190 23.41 12.97 13.60
N MET A 191 23.86 13.13 12.34
CA MET A 191 25.19 12.63 11.93
C MET A 191 26.37 13.57 12.28
N LYS A 192 26.11 14.77 12.80
CA LYS A 192 27.16 15.72 13.24
C LYS A 192 28.06 15.15 14.36
N PHE A 193 27.63 14.08 15.01
CA PHE A 193 28.34 13.43 16.12
C PHE A 193 29.45 12.46 15.68
N LEU A 194 29.62 12.19 14.39
CA LEU A 194 30.65 11.27 13.89
C LEU A 194 32.01 11.94 13.62
N THR A 195 32.09 13.28 13.63
CA THR A 195 33.30 14.02 13.23
C THR A 195 33.89 14.94 14.31
N SER A 196 33.23 15.13 15.46
CA SER A 196 33.78 15.95 16.55
C SER A 196 33.39 15.40 17.93
N PRO A 197 34.34 15.30 18.89
CA PRO A 197 34.04 14.97 20.29
C PRO A 197 33.15 15.99 21.01
N ALA A 198 32.85 17.14 20.38
CA ALA A 198 32.06 18.22 20.96
C ALA A 198 30.55 18.04 20.71
N TYR A 199 29.92 17.47 21.73
CA TYR A 199 28.50 17.23 21.96
C TYR A 199 27.63 18.51 21.89
N LYS A 200 27.16 18.93 20.71
CA LYS A 200 25.97 19.80 20.64
C LYS A 200 25.07 19.48 19.44
N ALA A 201 23.87 18.99 19.74
CA ALA A 201 22.77 18.85 18.80
C ALA A 201 22.33 20.25 18.34
N VAL A 202 22.40 20.49 17.04
CA VAL A 202 22.07 21.76 16.37
C VAL A 202 20.63 22.17 16.72
N ASP A 203 20.46 23.43 17.10
CA ASP A 203 19.18 24.08 17.33
C ASP A 203 18.46 24.39 16.00
#